data_AF-A0A7S0CFT9-F1
#
_entry.id   AF-A0A7S0CFT9-F1
#
_cell.length_a   1.000
_cell.length_b   1.000
_cell.length_c   1.000
_cell.angle_alpha   90.00
_cell.angle_beta   90.00
_cell.angle_gamma   90.00
#
_symmetry.space_group_name_H-M   'P 1'
#
loop_
_entity.id
_entity.type
_entity.pdbx_description
1 polymer ?
#
loop_
_entity_poly.entity_id
_entity_poly.type
_entity_poly.pdbx_seq_one_letter_code
_entity_poly.pdbx_strand_id
1 'polypeptide(L)'
;WETKDGKQKSNYYGSMILSSTVNLGIDPSGNTVYTPMKNMLPLLSPNEIVWGGWDISSMNLGDAMKRAKVFDFDLQRKLYSHMKNIVPLPGIYFPDFIAANQNERADNILSGTKQEQLNILREQIRTFKETHSLEKVIVLWTANTERFASVEKGLNDTAENIIASIAAGEPEIS
;
A
#
# COMPACT_ATOMS: atom_id res chain seq x y z
N TRP A 1 -0.47 22.39 9.66
CA TRP A 1 -1.88 22.53 10.06
C TRP A 1 -1.91 23.13 11.44
N GLU A 2 -3.02 23.71 11.85
CA GLU A 2 -3.17 24.25 13.21
C GLU A 2 -3.48 23.10 14.17
N THR A 3 -2.77 23.04 15.29
CA THR A 3 -3.08 22.18 16.43
C THR A 3 -3.27 23.06 17.67
N LYS A 4 -3.70 22.46 18.79
CA LYS A 4 -3.78 23.15 20.08
C LYS A 4 -2.42 23.70 20.55
N ASP A 5 -1.32 23.12 20.06
CA ASP A 5 0.06 23.47 20.42
C ASP A 5 0.70 24.40 19.36
N GLY A 6 -0.09 24.88 18.40
CA GLY A 6 0.34 25.81 17.36
C GLY A 6 0.46 25.19 15.97
N LYS A 7 1.06 25.95 15.05
CA LYS A 7 1.13 25.59 13.63
C LYS A 7 2.21 24.55 13.36
N GLN A 8 1.79 23.40 12.82
CA GLN A 8 2.67 22.31 12.40
C GLN A 8 2.96 22.35 10.88
N LYS A 9 4.08 21.75 10.47
CA LYS A 9 4.45 21.49 9.07
C LYS A 9 4.56 19.99 8.81
N SER A 10 4.21 19.55 7.61
CA SER A 10 4.41 18.16 7.20
C SER A 10 5.90 17.83 7.15
N ASN A 11 6.23 16.59 7.51
CA ASN A 11 7.59 16.05 7.52
C ASN A 11 7.52 14.51 7.34
N TYR A 12 8.69 13.87 7.24
CA TYR A 12 8.84 12.41 7.12
C TYR A 12 9.47 11.78 8.37
N TYR A 13 9.19 12.32 9.56
CA TYR A 13 9.67 11.74 10.81
C TYR A 13 9.19 10.30 10.97
N GLY A 14 10.04 9.46 11.56
CA GLY A 14 9.84 8.00 11.64
C GLY A 14 10.37 7.23 10.42
N SER A 15 10.61 7.87 9.28
CA SER A 15 11.32 7.23 8.16
C SER A 15 12.82 7.17 8.44
N MET A 16 13.37 5.96 8.52
CA MET A 16 14.82 5.76 8.66
C MET A 16 15.59 6.41 7.50
N ILE A 17 15.11 6.26 6.27
CA ILE A 17 15.81 6.79 5.09
C ILE A 17 15.84 8.32 5.09
N LEU A 18 14.74 8.97 5.47
CA LEU A 18 14.55 10.41 5.30
C LEU A 18 14.89 11.23 6.55
N SER A 19 14.91 10.59 7.72
CA SER A 19 15.05 11.25 9.03
C SER A 19 16.19 10.68 9.88
N SER A 20 17.06 9.82 9.33
CA SER A 20 18.27 9.36 10.02
C SER A 20 19.56 9.81 9.33
N THR A 21 20.68 9.62 10.03
CA THR A 21 22.03 9.93 9.56
C THR A 21 22.94 8.71 9.65
N VAL A 22 23.93 8.65 8.76
CA VAL A 22 24.99 7.65 8.73
C VAL A 22 26.32 8.31 9.11
N ASN A 23 27.11 7.66 9.97
CA ASN A 23 28.46 8.11 10.31
C ASN A 23 29.41 7.85 9.14
N LEU A 24 30.07 8.89 8.63
CA LEU A 24 31.05 8.80 7.55
C LEU A 24 32.48 8.61 8.04
N GLY A 25 32.75 8.88 9.31
CA GLY A 25 34.08 8.85 9.90
C GLY A 25 34.39 10.12 10.68
N ILE A 26 35.67 10.47 10.73
CA ILE A 26 36.19 11.59 11.53
C ILE A 26 36.89 12.59 10.58
N ASP A 27 36.66 13.89 10.77
CA ASP A 27 37.31 14.95 10.00
C ASP A 27 38.78 15.19 10.46
N PRO A 28 39.58 16.00 9.75
CA PRO A 28 40.95 16.31 10.18
C PRO A 28 41.09 17.03 11.52
N SER A 29 39.99 17.60 12.06
CA SER A 29 39.95 18.25 13.36
C SER A 29 39.55 17.29 14.50
N GLY A 30 39.25 16.02 14.17
CA GLY A 30 38.84 15.01 15.14
C GLY A 30 37.34 14.91 15.39
N ASN A 31 36.49 15.63 14.65
CA ASN A 31 35.04 15.58 14.83
C ASN A 31 34.41 14.43 14.02
N THR A 32 33.43 13.73 14.60
CA THR A 32 32.65 12.73 13.86
C THR A 32 31.73 13.42 12.84
N VAL A 33 31.80 12.99 11.58
CA VAL A 33 31.01 13.53 10.47
C VAL A 33 29.85 12.59 10.17
N TYR A 34 28.64 13.15 10.14
CA TYR A 34 27.42 12.44 9.77
C TYR A 34 26.83 13.03 8.50
N THR A 35 26.22 12.18 7.68
CA THR A 35 25.41 12.61 6.53
C THR A 35 24.00 12.04 6.65
N PRO A 36 22.95 12.74 6.20
CA PRO A 36 21.62 12.14 6.05
C PRO A 36 21.69 10.84 5.23
N MET A 37 20.98 9.79 5.68
CA MET A 37 21.01 8.49 5.00
C MET A 37 20.63 8.58 3.51
N LYS A 38 19.62 9.40 3.19
CA LYS A 38 19.22 9.69 1.81
C LYS A 38 20.29 10.31 0.91
N ASN A 39 21.38 10.85 1.48
CA ASN A 39 22.48 11.43 0.72
C ASN A 39 23.55 10.39 0.35
N MET A 40 23.46 9.16 0.88
CA MET A 40 24.45 8.10 0.62
C MET A 40 24.43 7.65 -0.84
N LEU A 41 23.24 7.55 -1.42
CA LEU A 41 23.00 7.16 -2.82
C LEU A 41 21.76 7.89 -3.35
N PRO A 42 21.61 8.04 -4.67
CA PRO A 42 20.38 8.55 -5.27
C PRO A 42 19.19 7.63 -4.94
N LEU A 43 18.24 8.13 -4.15
CA LEU A 43 17.02 7.43 -3.76
C LEU A 43 15.79 8.22 -4.22
N LEU A 44 14.71 7.50 -4.54
CA LEU A 44 13.42 8.10 -4.91
C LEU A 44 12.86 8.92 -3.74
N SER A 45 12.34 10.11 -4.03
CA SER A 45 11.59 10.90 -3.04
C SER A 45 10.15 10.38 -2.93
N PRO A 46 9.57 10.24 -1.72
CA PRO A 46 8.16 9.88 -1.60
C PRO A 46 7.20 10.89 -2.25
N ASN A 47 7.65 12.13 -2.45
CA ASN A 47 6.87 13.16 -3.15
C ASN A 47 6.69 12.87 -4.66
N GLU A 48 7.47 11.94 -5.22
CA GLU A 48 7.44 11.56 -6.63
C GLU A 48 6.65 10.27 -6.86
N ILE A 49 6.10 9.68 -5.80
CA ILE A 49 5.31 8.45 -5.89
C ILE A 49 3.92 8.79 -6.39
N VAL A 50 3.51 8.13 -7.47
CA VAL A 50 2.12 8.10 -7.93
C VAL A 50 1.40 6.95 -7.23
N TRP A 51 0.34 7.27 -6.51
CA TRP A 51 -0.40 6.31 -5.69
C TRP A 51 -1.62 5.74 -6.43
N GLY A 52 -1.81 4.43 -6.33
CA GLY A 52 -2.99 3.70 -6.77
C GLY A 52 -3.17 2.47 -5.88
N GLY A 53 -4.29 1.77 -6.02
CA GLY A 53 -4.51 0.54 -5.26
C GLY A 53 -5.96 0.08 -5.22
N TRP A 54 -6.18 -0.95 -4.41
CA TRP A 54 -7.45 -1.66 -4.27
C TRP A 54 -7.89 -1.66 -2.82
N ASP A 55 -9.20 -1.64 -2.58
CA ASP A 55 -9.80 -1.88 -1.27
C ASP A 55 -11.15 -2.56 -1.50
N ILE A 56 -11.51 -3.49 -0.62
CA ILE A 56 -12.82 -4.13 -0.62
C ILE A 56 -13.93 -3.14 -0.25
N SER A 57 -13.59 -1.95 0.25
CA SER A 57 -14.48 -0.83 0.51
C SER A 57 -14.39 0.22 -0.60
N SER A 58 -15.55 0.69 -1.07
CA SER A 58 -15.69 1.76 -2.07
C SER A 58 -15.43 3.17 -1.51
N MET A 59 -15.10 3.27 -0.22
CA MET A 59 -14.93 4.55 0.47
C MET A 59 -13.76 5.34 -0.11
N ASN A 60 -14.04 6.55 -0.58
CA ASN A 60 -13.01 7.48 -1.06
C ASN A 60 -12.00 7.82 0.06
N LEU A 61 -10.77 8.21 -0.31
CA LEU A 61 -9.71 8.45 0.66
C LEU A 61 -9.98 9.65 1.59
N GLY A 62 -10.82 10.60 1.19
CA GLY A 62 -11.23 11.72 2.04
C GLY A 62 -12.06 11.25 3.24
N ASP A 63 -13.03 10.37 3.00
CA ASP A 63 -13.86 9.79 4.07
C ASP A 63 -13.11 8.66 4.79
N ALA A 64 -12.25 7.91 4.11
CA ALA A 64 -11.38 6.93 4.75
C ALA A 64 -10.43 7.60 5.76
N MET A 65 -9.89 8.78 5.43
CA MET A 65 -9.08 9.60 6.34
C MET A 65 -9.86 10.00 7.60
N LYS A 66 -11.13 10.41 7.46
CA LYS A 66 -12.01 10.71 8.60
C LYS A 66 -12.30 9.48 9.44
N ARG A 67 -12.60 8.34 8.78
CA ARG A 67 -12.84 7.04 9.43
C ARG A 67 -11.64 6.59 10.25
N ALA A 68 -10.43 6.74 9.71
CA ALA A 68 -9.19 6.29 10.33
C ALA A 68 -8.79 7.12 11.56
N LYS A 69 -9.20 8.40 11.63
CA LYS A 69 -8.93 9.31 12.77
C LYS A 69 -7.44 9.42 13.13
N VAL A 70 -6.56 9.29 12.13
CA VAL A 70 -5.09 9.37 12.32
C VAL A 70 -4.61 10.81 12.27
N PHE A 71 -5.00 11.58 11.24
CA PHE A 71 -4.59 12.97 11.11
C PHE A 71 -5.41 13.89 12.02
N ASP A 72 -4.80 14.98 12.48
CA ASP A 72 -5.51 16.06 13.16
C ASP A 72 -6.62 16.64 12.29
N PHE A 73 -7.71 17.08 12.93
CA PHE A 73 -8.90 17.56 12.23
C PHE A 73 -8.62 18.70 11.22
N ASP A 74 -7.77 19.69 11.57
CA ASP A 74 -7.43 20.76 10.62
C ASP A 74 -6.68 20.24 9.39
N LEU A 75 -5.81 19.23 9.56
CA LEU A 75 -5.12 18.61 8.45
C LEU A 75 -6.10 17.83 7.55
N GLN A 76 -7.03 17.09 8.15
CA GLN A 76 -8.09 16.41 7.40
C GLN A 76 -8.89 17.39 6.56
N ARG A 77 -9.32 18.52 7.14
CA ARG A 77 -10.07 19.56 6.43
C ARG A 77 -9.29 20.12 5.23
N LYS A 78 -7.98 20.36 5.41
CA LYS A 78 -7.10 20.88 4.34
C LYS A 78 -6.88 19.88 3.22
N LEU A 79 -6.79 18.58 3.53
CA LEU A 79 -6.54 17.54 2.53
C LEU A 79 -7.81 17.03 1.86
N TYR A 80 -8.99 17.20 2.46
CA TYR A 80 -10.21 16.55 2.01
C TYR A 80 -10.54 16.77 0.53
N SER A 81 -10.40 18.00 0.01
CA SER A 81 -10.65 18.31 -1.40
C SER A 81 -9.74 17.57 -2.38
N HIS A 82 -8.51 17.23 -1.94
CA HIS A 82 -7.55 16.47 -2.73
C HIS A 82 -7.81 14.97 -2.65
N MET A 83 -8.31 14.48 -1.51
CA MET A 83 -8.46 13.05 -1.24
C MET A 83 -9.83 12.49 -1.64
N LYS A 84 -10.89 13.30 -1.63
CA LYS A 84 -12.28 12.84 -1.81
C LYS A 84 -12.58 12.23 -3.18
N ASN A 85 -11.79 12.59 -4.20
CA ASN A 85 -11.95 12.09 -5.56
C ASN A 85 -11.12 10.83 -5.82
N ILE A 86 -10.32 10.38 -4.85
CA ILE A 86 -9.50 9.18 -4.96
C ILE A 86 -10.32 8.03 -4.38
N VAL A 87 -10.81 7.16 -5.26
CA VAL A 87 -11.60 5.97 -4.90
C VAL A 87 -10.77 4.73 -5.22
N PRO A 88 -10.59 3.78 -4.29
CA PRO A 88 -9.86 2.54 -4.56
C PRO A 88 -10.52 1.71 -5.66
N LEU A 89 -9.71 0.99 -6.43
CA LEU A 89 -10.22 -0.03 -7.35
C LEU A 89 -10.86 -1.20 -6.55
N PRO A 90 -11.81 -1.95 -7.15
CA PRO A 90 -12.41 -3.11 -6.48
C PRO A 90 -11.35 -4.16 -6.10
N GLY A 91 -11.38 -4.64 -4.87
CA GLY A 91 -10.44 -5.65 -4.36
C GLY A 91 -10.90 -7.09 -4.56
N ILE A 92 -9.99 -8.06 -4.40
CA ILE A 92 -10.36 -9.47 -4.26
C ILE A 92 -10.82 -9.70 -2.82
N TYR A 93 -11.88 -10.48 -2.66
CA TYR A 93 -12.44 -10.78 -1.34
C TYR A 93 -12.85 -12.24 -1.24
N PHE A 94 -12.11 -12.99 -0.43
CA PHE A 94 -12.45 -14.34 -0.01
C PHE A 94 -12.77 -14.33 1.49
N PRO A 95 -14.06 -14.41 1.90
CA PRO A 95 -14.47 -14.25 3.29
C PRO A 95 -13.72 -15.17 4.26
N ASP A 96 -13.40 -16.40 3.83
CA ASP A 96 -12.75 -17.42 4.65
C ASP A 96 -11.28 -17.09 5.01
N PHE A 97 -10.67 -16.09 4.34
CA PHE A 97 -9.29 -15.68 4.62
C PHE A 97 -9.19 -14.57 5.66
N ILE A 98 -10.26 -13.82 5.94
CA ILE A 98 -10.23 -12.70 6.88
C ILE A 98 -11.33 -12.81 7.94
N ALA A 99 -11.30 -11.93 8.93
CA ALA A 99 -12.32 -11.94 9.99
C ALA A 99 -13.72 -11.65 9.42
N ALA A 100 -14.72 -12.45 9.82
CA ALA A 100 -16.11 -12.34 9.36
C ALA A 100 -16.78 -10.97 9.64
N ASN A 101 -16.22 -10.17 10.56
CA ASN A 101 -16.70 -8.81 10.82
C ASN A 101 -16.35 -7.82 9.69
N GLN A 102 -15.56 -8.23 8.68
CA GLN A 102 -15.27 -7.41 7.51
C GLN A 102 -16.37 -7.51 6.43
N ASN A 103 -17.34 -8.41 6.56
CA ASN A 103 -18.38 -8.64 5.54
C ASN A 103 -19.15 -7.35 5.20
N GLU A 104 -19.55 -6.57 6.22
CA GLU A 104 -20.28 -5.30 6.01
C GLU A 104 -19.44 -4.21 5.35
N ARG A 105 -18.11 -4.32 5.39
CA ARG A 105 -17.19 -3.37 4.76
C ARG A 105 -17.00 -3.66 3.27
N ALA A 106 -17.26 -4.89 2.83
CA ALA A 106 -16.91 -5.38 1.51
C ALA A 106 -18.01 -5.05 0.48
N ASP A 107 -18.00 -3.83 -0.06
CA ASP A 107 -18.94 -3.34 -1.08
C ASP A 107 -18.30 -3.05 -2.45
N ASN A 108 -16.99 -3.26 -2.58
CA ASN A 108 -16.17 -2.96 -3.75
C ASN A 108 -15.30 -4.16 -4.14
N ILE A 109 -15.93 -5.20 -4.67
CA ILE A 109 -15.31 -6.51 -4.89
C ILE A 109 -15.21 -6.84 -6.38
N LEU A 110 -14.08 -7.43 -6.80
CA LEU A 110 -13.93 -8.05 -8.11
C LEU A 110 -14.73 -9.36 -8.19
N SER A 111 -15.62 -9.46 -9.17
CA SER A 111 -16.36 -10.69 -9.47
C SER A 111 -15.55 -11.65 -10.37
N GLY A 112 -16.00 -12.90 -10.43
CA GLY A 112 -15.45 -13.93 -11.32
C GLY A 112 -14.67 -15.01 -10.58
N THR A 113 -14.13 -15.95 -11.34
CA THR A 113 -13.21 -16.98 -10.87
C THR A 113 -11.87 -16.38 -10.44
N LYS A 114 -11.09 -17.11 -9.64
CA LYS A 114 -9.74 -16.68 -9.21
C LYS A 114 -8.84 -16.37 -10.42
N GLN A 115 -8.97 -17.15 -11.49
CA GLN A 115 -8.23 -16.93 -12.73
C GLN A 115 -8.62 -15.63 -13.43
N GLU A 116 -9.91 -15.30 -13.48
CA GLU A 116 -10.40 -14.03 -14.04
C GLU A 116 -9.95 -12.84 -13.19
N GLN A 117 -10.05 -12.94 -11.86
CA GLN A 117 -9.59 -11.91 -10.94
C GLN A 117 -8.08 -11.65 -11.06
N LEU A 118 -7.26 -12.70 -11.18
CA LEU A 118 -5.82 -12.59 -11.45
C LEU A 118 -5.56 -11.83 -12.76
N ASN A 119 -6.30 -12.16 -13.82
CA ASN A 119 -6.15 -11.52 -15.12
C ASN A 119 -6.53 -10.02 -15.05
N ILE A 120 -7.61 -9.68 -14.33
CA ILE A 120 -8.03 -8.30 -14.11
C ILE A 120 -6.96 -7.52 -13.33
N LEU A 121 -6.42 -8.07 -12.25
CA LEU A 121 -5.35 -7.41 -11.48
C LEU A 121 -4.11 -7.13 -12.33
N ARG A 122 -3.68 -8.12 -13.12
CA ARG A 122 -2.53 -7.95 -14.04
C ARG A 122 -2.79 -6.85 -15.06
N GLU A 123 -4.01 -6.78 -15.57
CA GLU A 123 -4.40 -5.73 -16.51
C GLU A 123 -4.41 -4.36 -15.85
N GLN A 124 -5.03 -4.23 -14.67
CA GLN A 124 -5.07 -2.96 -13.93
C GLN A 124 -3.66 -2.45 -13.60
N ILE A 125 -2.70 -3.33 -13.28
CA ILE A 125 -1.30 -2.94 -13.08
C ILE A 125 -0.69 -2.38 -14.37
N ARG A 126 -0.92 -3.03 -15.53
CA ARG A 126 -0.43 -2.56 -16.83
C ARG A 126 -1.06 -1.22 -17.20
N THR A 127 -2.38 -1.11 -17.10
CA THR A 127 -3.11 0.13 -17.36
C THR A 127 -2.64 1.26 -16.45
N PHE A 128 -2.43 1.00 -15.16
CA PHE A 128 -1.93 2.02 -14.23
C PHE A 128 -0.53 2.50 -14.61
N LYS A 129 0.36 1.57 -14.99
CA LYS A 129 1.71 1.87 -15.47
C LYS A 129 1.68 2.75 -16.72
N GLU A 130 0.88 2.37 -17.72
CA GLU A 130 0.76 3.08 -18.99
C GLU A 130 0.12 4.46 -18.84
N THR A 131 -1.00 4.55 -18.11
CA THR A 131 -1.75 5.79 -17.90
C THR A 131 -0.90 6.87 -17.25
N HIS A 132 -0.01 6.49 -16.34
CA HIS A 132 0.87 7.42 -15.62
C HIS A 132 2.30 7.46 -16.17
N SER A 133 2.56 6.79 -17.32
CA SER A 133 3.88 6.74 -17.95
C SER A 133 5.00 6.30 -16.99
N LEU A 134 4.73 5.29 -16.16
CA LEU A 134 5.65 4.84 -15.12
C LEU A 134 6.66 3.83 -15.67
N GLU A 135 7.92 3.96 -15.29
CA GLU A 135 8.94 2.96 -15.62
C GLU A 135 8.85 1.73 -14.70
N LYS A 136 8.60 1.95 -13.42
CA LYS A 136 8.57 0.94 -12.36
C LYS A 136 7.26 1.02 -11.56
N VAL A 137 6.77 -0.14 -11.16
CA VAL A 137 5.61 -0.29 -10.27
C VAL A 137 6.02 -1.23 -9.15
N ILE A 138 5.69 -0.87 -7.92
CA ILE A 138 5.86 -1.71 -6.73
C ILE A 138 4.47 -1.95 -6.16
N VAL A 139 4.14 -3.22 -5.91
CA VAL A 139 2.90 -3.62 -5.24
C VAL A 139 3.23 -3.93 -3.78
N LEU A 140 2.47 -3.37 -2.86
CA LEU A 140 2.63 -3.56 -1.41
C LEU A 140 1.29 -3.93 -0.79
N TRP A 141 1.25 -5.05 -0.08
CA TRP A 141 0.07 -5.47 0.66
C TRP A 141 -0.01 -4.75 2.01
N THR A 142 -1.07 -3.98 2.22
CA THR A 142 -1.35 -3.28 3.49
C THR A 142 -2.82 -3.43 3.93
N ALA A 143 -3.48 -4.50 3.47
CA ALA A 143 -4.85 -4.81 3.82
C ALA A 143 -4.95 -5.58 5.15
N ASN A 144 -6.13 -6.14 5.43
CA ASN A 144 -6.34 -6.98 6.61
C ASN A 144 -5.37 -8.17 6.64
N THR A 145 -4.99 -8.60 7.84
CA THR A 145 -4.23 -9.83 8.03
C THR A 145 -5.11 -11.02 7.65
N GLU A 146 -4.58 -11.87 6.78
CA GLU A 146 -5.22 -13.12 6.39
C GLU A 146 -4.81 -14.25 7.35
N ARG A 147 -5.66 -15.28 7.47
CA ARG A 147 -5.20 -16.56 8.03
C ARG A 147 -4.14 -17.16 7.10
N PHE A 148 -3.36 -18.09 7.63
CA PHE A 148 -2.46 -18.89 6.80
C PHE A 148 -3.26 -19.78 5.84
N ALA A 149 -2.77 -19.89 4.61
CA ALA A 149 -3.12 -20.96 3.69
C ALA A 149 -2.30 -22.21 4.01
N SER A 150 -2.87 -23.40 3.83
CA SER A 150 -2.14 -24.66 3.92
C SER A 150 -1.07 -24.74 2.82
N VAL A 151 0.10 -25.30 3.14
CA VAL A 151 1.16 -25.58 2.15
C VAL A 151 1.19 -27.06 1.87
N GLU A 152 0.82 -27.46 0.65
CA GLU A 152 0.58 -28.86 0.30
C GLU A 152 1.21 -29.23 -1.05
N LYS A 153 1.69 -30.48 -1.14
CA LYS A 153 2.28 -31.02 -2.36
C LYS A 153 1.23 -31.14 -3.46
N GLY A 154 1.48 -30.57 -4.63
CA GLY A 154 0.54 -30.56 -5.74
C GLY A 154 -0.46 -29.40 -5.72
N LEU A 155 -0.46 -28.58 -4.66
CA LEU A 155 -1.35 -27.42 -4.51
C LEU A 155 -0.59 -26.11 -4.78
N ASN A 156 0.39 -25.79 -3.93
CA ASN A 156 1.10 -24.51 -3.95
C ASN A 156 2.60 -24.65 -3.64
N ASP A 157 3.13 -25.87 -3.79
CA ASP A 157 4.54 -26.22 -3.56
C ASP A 157 5.47 -25.88 -4.74
N THR A 158 4.92 -25.67 -5.94
CA THR A 158 5.68 -25.22 -7.13
C THR A 158 4.98 -24.08 -7.87
N ALA A 159 5.74 -23.38 -8.72
CA ALA A 159 5.22 -22.31 -9.57
C ALA A 159 4.15 -22.81 -10.54
N GLU A 160 4.28 -24.02 -11.06
CA GLU A 160 3.31 -24.63 -11.96
C GLU A 160 2.03 -25.01 -11.20
N ASN A 161 2.17 -25.60 -10.00
CA ASN A 161 1.05 -26.06 -9.20
C ASN A 161 0.21 -24.87 -8.70
N ILE A 162 0.82 -23.79 -8.22
CA ILE A 162 0.06 -22.60 -7.78
C ILE A 162 -0.78 -21.99 -8.90
N ILE A 163 -0.24 -21.93 -10.14
CA ILE A 163 -0.97 -21.41 -11.30
C ILE A 163 -2.12 -22.36 -11.68
N ALA A 164 -1.90 -23.68 -11.65
CA ALA A 164 -2.95 -24.64 -11.89
C ALA A 164 -4.07 -24.58 -10.83
N SER A 165 -3.71 -24.40 -9.55
CA SER A 165 -4.63 -24.26 -8.43
C SER A 165 -5.49 -22.99 -8.50
N ILE A 166 -4.89 -21.88 -8.96
CA ILE A 166 -5.65 -20.64 -9.28
C ILE A 166 -6.68 -20.92 -10.38
N ALA A 167 -6.28 -21.61 -11.45
CA ALA A 167 -7.18 -21.94 -12.56
C ALA A 167 -8.31 -22.89 -12.15
N ALA A 168 -8.03 -23.84 -11.25
CA ALA A 168 -9.01 -24.77 -10.70
C ALA A 168 -9.91 -24.15 -9.62
N GLY A 169 -9.57 -22.96 -9.10
CA GLY A 169 -10.33 -22.29 -8.05
C GLY A 169 -10.15 -22.91 -6.67
N GLU A 170 -8.99 -23.52 -6.41
CA GLU A 170 -8.70 -24.23 -5.15
C GLU A 170 -8.90 -23.33 -3.92
N PRO A 171 -9.51 -23.83 -2.83
CA PRO A 171 -9.91 -23.02 -1.69
C PRO A 171 -8.74 -22.44 -0.90
N GLU A 172 -7.60 -23.14 -0.85
CA GLU A 172 -6.39 -22.72 -0.10
C GLU A 172 -5.47 -21.78 -0.90
N ILE A 173 -6.04 -21.02 -1.83
CA ILE A 173 -5.38 -19.91 -2.53
C ILE A 173 -6.02 -18.61 -2.03
N SER A 174 -5.26 -17.76 -1.33
CA SER A 174 -5.76 -16.44 -0.93
C SER A 174 -5.81 -15.42 -2.07
#